data_AF-A0A6V7KRU3-F1
#
_entry.id   AF-A0A6V7KRU3-F1
#
_cell.length_a   1.000
_cell.length_b   1.000
_cell.length_c   1.000
_cell.angle_alpha   90.00
_cell.angle_beta   90.00
_cell.angle_gamma   90.00
#
_symmetry.space_group_name_H-M   'P 1'
#
loop_
_entity.id
_entity.type
_entity.pdbx_description
1 polymer ?
#
loop_
_entity_poly.entity_id
_entity_poly.type
_entity_poly.pdbx_seq_one_letter_code
_entity_poly.pdbx_strand_id
1 'polypeptide(L)'
;MAVKGLVASIIRFLTKQLEEGDITADSRESLEVAIQCLESAYNVQASDAPANFELVKAYEAAMEGCAPVSAREATAEEKAEAEKLKNQGNSLMKEDKIHDAITLYT
;
A
#
# COMPACT_ATOMS: atom_id res chain seq x y z
N MET A 1 -3.83 -5.40 23.71
CA MET A 1 -5.13 -4.89 23.19
C MET A 1 -5.13 -4.81 21.67
N ALA A 2 -4.23 -4.06 21.02
CA ALA A 2 -4.21 -3.90 19.56
C ALA A 2 -4.03 -5.21 18.77
N VAL A 3 -3.10 -6.08 19.19
CA VAL A 3 -2.83 -7.37 18.50
C VAL A 3 -4.06 -8.28 18.52
N LYS A 4 -4.76 -8.37 19.66
CA LYS A 4 -5.99 -9.17 19.79
C LYS A 4 -7.11 -8.66 18.89
N GLY A 5 -7.29 -7.33 18.81
CA GLY A 5 -8.26 -6.71 17.92
C GLY A 5 -7.95 -6.93 16.44
N LEU A 6 -6.66 -6.95 16.06
CA LEU A 6 -6.24 -7.27 14.69
C LEU A 6 -6.54 -8.74 14.35
N VAL A 7 -6.19 -9.68 15.23
CA VAL A 7 -6.47 -11.11 15.03
C VAL A 7 -7.98 -11.36 14.95
N ALA A 8 -8.77 -10.74 15.82
CA ALA A 8 -10.23 -10.80 15.74
C ALA A 8 -10.78 -10.25 14.42
N SER A 9 -10.17 -9.18 13.88
CA SER A 9 -10.54 -8.62 12.57
C SER A 9 -10.21 -9.55 11.41
N ILE A 10 -9.10 -10.29 11.49
CA ILE A 10 -8.74 -11.34 10.54
C ILE A 10 -9.77 -12.48 10.62
N ILE A 11 -10.09 -12.96 11.82
CA ILE A 11 -11.10 -14.02 12.02
C ILE A 11 -12.44 -13.60 11.41
N ARG A 12 -12.92 -12.39 11.72
CA ARG A 12 -14.18 -11.86 11.16
C ARG A 12 -14.17 -11.82 9.63
N PHE A 13 -13.04 -11.45 9.03
CA PHE A 13 -12.86 -11.49 7.57
C PHE A 13 -12.93 -12.92 7.02
N LEU A 14 -12.22 -13.88 7.64
CA LEU A 14 -12.23 -15.27 7.21
C LEU A 14 -13.63 -15.89 7.34
N THR A 15 -14.36 -15.61 8.43
CA THR A 15 -15.74 -16.04 8.62
C THR A 15 -16.65 -15.50 7.52
N LYS A 16 -16.55 -14.21 7.19
CA LYS A 16 -17.32 -13.60 6.10
C LYS A 16 -16.99 -14.24 4.75
N GLN A 17 -15.72 -14.55 4.50
CA GLN A 17 -15.30 -15.28 3.30
C GLN A 17 -15.94 -16.67 3.22
N LEU A 18 -16.08 -17.39 4.33
CA LEU A 18 -16.73 -18.70 4.34
C LEU A 18 -18.22 -18.63 3.97
N GLU A 19 -18.90 -17.55 4.36
CA GLU A 19 -20.33 -17.29 4.12
C GLU A 19 -20.62 -16.75 2.72
N GLU A 20 -19.85 -15.76 2.27
CA GLU A 20 -20.12 -14.99 1.04
C GLU A 20 -19.17 -15.31 -0.12
N GLY A 21 -18.03 -15.96 0.15
CA GLY A 21 -16.98 -16.19 -0.82
C GLY A 21 -17.22 -17.40 -1.71
N ASP A 22 -16.84 -17.28 -2.99
CA ASP A 22 -16.69 -18.42 -3.90
C ASP A 22 -15.38 -19.16 -3.59
N ILE A 23 -15.43 -20.01 -2.55
CA ILE A 23 -14.29 -20.82 -2.11
C ILE A 23 -14.60 -22.29 -2.32
N THR A 24 -13.59 -23.06 -2.73
CA THR A 24 -13.71 -24.51 -2.88
C THR A 24 -13.96 -25.16 -1.52
N ALA A 25 -14.62 -26.34 -1.53
CA ALA A 25 -14.94 -27.07 -0.29
C ALA A 25 -13.69 -27.39 0.55
N ASP A 26 -12.60 -27.77 -0.10
CA ASP A 26 -11.29 -28.05 0.54
C ASP A 26 -10.68 -26.80 1.21
N SER A 27 -10.79 -25.64 0.56
CA SER A 27 -10.32 -24.38 1.12
C SER A 27 -11.20 -23.90 2.28
N ARG A 28 -12.52 -24.18 2.24
CA ARG A 28 -13.45 -23.87 3.34
C ARG A 28 -13.07 -24.63 4.61
N GLU A 29 -12.84 -25.94 4.52
CA GLU A 29 -12.41 -26.74 5.67
C GLU A 29 -11.07 -26.24 6.23
N SER A 30 -10.12 -25.93 5.34
CA SER A 30 -8.83 -25.36 5.72
C SER A 30 -8.96 -24.01 6.44
N LEU A 31 -9.90 -23.15 6.00
CA LEU A 31 -10.18 -21.86 6.61
C LEU A 31 -10.83 -21.99 7.99
N GLU A 32 -11.75 -22.93 8.18
CA GLU A 32 -12.37 -23.22 9.48
C GLU A 32 -11.32 -23.67 10.51
N VAL A 33 -10.40 -24.54 10.11
CA VAL A 33 -9.27 -24.97 10.96
C VAL A 33 -8.37 -23.79 11.30
N ALA A 34 -8.07 -22.92 10.33
CA ALA A 34 -7.26 -21.73 10.56
C ALA A 34 -7.91 -20.76 11.55
N ILE A 35 -9.23 -20.55 11.46
CA ILE A 35 -9.99 -19.73 12.42
C ILE A 35 -9.84 -20.29 13.84
N GLN A 36 -10.10 -21.58 14.04
CA GLN A 36 -9.99 -22.21 15.35
C GLN A 36 -8.57 -22.13 15.93
N CYS A 37 -7.55 -22.26 15.08
CA CYS A 37 -6.14 -22.09 15.50
C CYS A 37 -5.88 -20.66 16.00
N LEU A 38 -6.38 -19.64 15.30
CA LEU A 38 -6.22 -18.23 15.67
C LEU A 38 -6.98 -17.89 16.96
N GLU A 39 -8.22 -18.37 17.09
CA GLU A 39 -9.05 -18.17 18.30
C GLU A 39 -8.36 -18.76 19.53
N SER A 40 -7.84 -19.99 19.42
CA SER A 40 -7.14 -20.67 20.51
C SER A 40 -5.80 -20.02 20.85
N ALA A 41 -4.99 -19.68 19.84
CA ALA A 41 -3.66 -19.10 20.05
C ALA A 41 -3.70 -17.72 20.73
N TYR A 42 -4.70 -16.90 20.43
CA TYR A 42 -4.81 -15.52 20.93
C TYR A 42 -5.90 -15.33 22.00
N ASN A 43 -6.73 -16.35 22.23
CA ASN A 43 -7.90 -16.33 23.10
C ASN A 43 -8.79 -15.11 22.76
N VAL A 44 -9.30 -15.11 21.52
CA VAL A 44 -10.15 -14.07 20.90
C VAL A 44 -11.21 -14.72 20.02
N GLN A 45 -12.28 -13.99 19.71
CA GLN A 45 -13.33 -14.39 18.78
C GLN A 45 -13.61 -13.29 17.74
N ALA A 46 -14.35 -13.61 16.68
CA ALA A 46 -14.77 -12.63 15.67
C ALA A 46 -15.49 -11.40 16.26
N SER A 47 -16.21 -11.59 17.36
CA SER A 47 -16.94 -10.55 18.11
C SER A 47 -16.04 -9.56 18.84
N ASP A 48 -14.78 -9.91 19.11
CA ASP A 48 -13.79 -9.02 19.73
C ASP A 48 -13.20 -8.01 18.73
N ALA A 49 -13.58 -8.11 17.45
CA ALA A 49 -13.11 -7.21 16.41
C ALA A 49 -13.70 -5.79 16.60
N PRO A 50 -12.88 -4.73 16.48
CA PRO A 50 -13.38 -3.37 16.53
C PRO A 50 -14.46 -3.12 15.46
N ALA A 51 -15.58 -2.54 15.88
CA ALA A 51 -16.74 -2.29 15.02
C ALA A 51 -16.43 -1.30 13.88
N ASN A 52 -15.48 -0.39 14.10
CA ASN A 52 -15.10 0.68 13.17
C ASN A 52 -13.86 0.35 12.32
N PHE A 53 -13.40 -0.89 12.32
CA PHE A 53 -12.21 -1.30 11.55
C PHE A 53 -12.57 -2.42 10.58
N GLU A 54 -12.48 -2.16 9.28
CA GLU A 54 -12.61 -3.18 8.22
C GLU A 54 -11.25 -3.47 7.61
N LEU A 55 -10.76 -4.70 7.83
CA LEU A 55 -9.40 -5.11 7.46
C LEU A 55 -9.12 -4.94 5.95
N VAL A 56 -10.07 -5.32 5.09
CA VAL A 56 -9.92 -5.22 3.63
C VAL A 56 -9.81 -3.77 3.18
N LYS A 57 -10.69 -2.88 3.65
CA LYS A 57 -10.64 -1.44 3.33
C LYS A 57 -9.34 -0.80 3.82
N ALA A 58 -8.87 -1.19 5.00
CA ALA A 58 -7.59 -0.69 5.53
C ALA A 58 -6.40 -1.14 4.66
N TYR A 59 -6.44 -2.38 4.16
CA TYR A 59 -5.43 -2.88 3.21
C TYR A 59 -5.51 -2.15 1.86
N GLU A 60 -6.70 -1.97 1.29
CA GLU A 60 -6.89 -1.22 0.04
C GLU A 60 -6.37 0.22 0.15
N ALA A 61 -6.72 0.95 1.21
CA ALA A 61 -6.23 2.31 1.45
C ALA A 61 -4.70 2.36 1.60
N ALA A 62 -4.10 1.35 2.25
CA ALA A 62 -2.65 1.25 2.35
C ALA A 62 -2.00 0.96 0.98
N MET A 63 -2.66 0.16 0.13
CA MET A 63 -2.18 -0.16 -1.22
C MET A 63 -2.32 1.02 -2.19
N GLU A 64 -3.36 1.85 -2.05
CA GLU A 64 -3.51 3.11 -2.80
C GLU A 64 -2.38 4.10 -2.49
N GLY A 65 -1.94 4.16 -1.23
CA GLY A 65 -0.76 4.92 -0.81
C GLY A 65 0.59 4.28 -1.21
N CYS A 66 0.56 3.00 -1.61
CA CYS A 66 1.72 2.22 -2.01
C CYS A 66 1.70 1.94 -3.52
N ALA A 67 1.13 2.85 -4.31
CA ALA A 67 1.40 2.88 -5.73
C ALA A 67 2.91 2.68 -5.90
N PRO A 68 3.38 1.67 -6.68
CA PRO A 68 4.76 1.70 -7.09
C PRO A 68 4.94 3.10 -7.65
N VAL A 69 5.98 3.82 -7.22
CA VAL A 69 6.43 4.97 -7.97
C VAL A 69 6.64 4.40 -9.35
N SER A 70 5.62 4.54 -10.20
CA SER A 70 5.69 4.12 -11.57
C SER A 70 6.84 4.97 -12.03
N ALA A 71 7.97 4.34 -12.32
CA ALA A 71 8.92 4.89 -13.24
C ALA A 71 8.13 5.04 -14.54
N ARG A 72 7.29 6.09 -14.62
CA ARG A 72 6.79 6.60 -15.87
C ARG A 72 8.07 6.89 -16.61
N GLU A 73 8.32 6.13 -17.67
CA GLU A 73 9.35 6.51 -18.61
C GLU A 73 9.00 7.93 -19.04
N ALA A 74 9.90 8.87 -18.73
CA ALA A 74 9.73 10.26 -19.13
C ALA A 74 9.41 10.29 -20.64
N THR A 75 8.32 10.96 -20.98
CA THR A 75 7.88 11.18 -22.35
C THR A 75 9.00 11.84 -23.16
N ALA A 76 8.91 11.78 -24.50
CA ALA A 76 9.94 12.38 -25.35
C ALA A 76 10.07 13.89 -25.09
N GLU A 77 8.95 14.54 -24.80
CA GLU A 77 8.84 15.94 -24.43
C GLU A 77 9.53 16.23 -23.09
N GLU A 78 9.25 15.43 -22.04
CA GLU A 78 9.89 15.59 -20.72
C GLU A 78 11.41 15.36 -20.77
N LYS A 79 11.88 14.42 -21.62
CA LYS A 79 13.32 14.22 -21.85
C LYS A 79 13.97 15.42 -22.57
N ALA A 80 13.27 16.02 -23.53
CA ALA A 80 13.76 17.19 -24.24
C ALA A 80 13.86 18.43 -23.33
N GLU A 81 12.87 18.63 -22.46
CA GLU A 81 12.89 19.71 -21.47
C GLU A 81 14.01 19.50 -20.42
N ALA A 82 14.21 18.28 -19.95
CA ALA A 82 15.31 17.96 -19.04
C ALA A 82 16.69 18.25 -19.65
N GLU A 83 16.91 17.88 -20.92
CA GLU A 83 18.15 18.20 -21.64
C GLU A 83 18.32 19.72 -21.85
N LYS A 84 17.23 20.46 -22.08
CA LYS A 84 17.25 21.92 -22.21
C LYS A 84 17.65 22.59 -20.89
N LEU A 85 17.04 22.18 -19.78
CA LEU A 85 17.36 22.67 -18.44
C LEU A 85 18.82 22.35 -18.07
N LYS A 86 19.30 21.14 -18.39
CA LYS A 86 20.72 20.75 -18.25
C LYS A 86 21.65 21.72 -18.98
N ASN A 87 21.35 22.00 -20.25
CA ASN A 87 22.18 22.88 -21.06
C ASN A 87 22.15 24.34 -20.57
N GLN A 88 20.98 24.83 -20.13
CA GLN A 88 20.84 26.17 -19.55
C GLN A 88 21.59 26.30 -18.23
N GLY A 89 21.46 25.33 -17.32
CA GLY A 89 22.21 25.32 -16.06
C GLY A 89 23.73 25.27 -16.29
N ASN A 90 24.19 24.48 -17.27
CA ASN A 90 25.61 24.42 -17.63
C ASN A 90 26.13 25.73 -18.22
N SER A 91 25.33 26.46 -19.00
CA SER A 91 25.70 27.80 -19.48
C SER A 91 25.79 28.81 -18.33
N LEU A 92 24.83 28.82 -17.41
CA LEU A 92 24.85 29.71 -16.25
C LEU A 92 26.05 29.43 -15.32
N MET A 93 26.43 28.17 -15.16
CA MET A 93 27.66 27.80 -14.44
C MET A 93 28.93 28.31 -15.13
N LYS A 94 28.99 28.30 -16.48
CA LYS A 94 30.12 28.86 -17.24
C LYS A 94 30.19 30.38 -17.17
N GLU A 95 29.05 31.04 -16.94
CA GLU A 95 28.94 32.49 -16.76
C GLU A 95 29.15 32.93 -15.29
N ASP A 96 29.59 32.02 -14.41
CA ASP A 96 29.70 32.23 -12.95
C ASP A 96 28.38 32.62 -12.24
N LYS A 97 27.23 32.41 -12.91
CA LYS A 97 25.88 32.66 -12.37
C LYS A 97 25.34 31.42 -11.64
N ILE A 98 26.05 31.03 -10.59
CA ILE A 98 25.76 29.81 -9.83
C ILE A 98 24.36 29.87 -9.18
N HIS A 99 23.94 31.05 -8.71
CA HIS A 99 22.64 31.21 -8.07
C HIS A 99 21.46 31.02 -9.03
N ASP A 100 21.59 31.56 -10.25
CA ASP A 100 20.58 31.40 -11.30
C ASP A 100 20.51 29.94 -11.76
N ALA A 101 21.66 29.24 -11.82
CA ALA A 101 21.71 27.82 -12.13
C ALA A 101 20.96 26.95 -11.10
N ILE A 102 21.07 27.28 -9.80
CA ILE A 102 20.35 26.55 -8.73
C ILE A 102 18.84 26.79 -8.82
N THR A 103 18.44 28.04 -9.11
CA THR A 103 17.03 28.42 -9.27
C THR A 103 16.36 27.68 -10.44
N LEU A 104 17.13 27.26 -11.45
CA LEU A 104 16.61 26.51 -12.59
C LEU A 104 16.12 25.08 -12.25
N TYR A 105 16.48 24.55 -11.09
CA TYR A 105 16.17 23.17 -10.65
C TYR A 105 15.35 23.08 -9.36
N THR A 106 14.93 24.22 -8.79
CA THR A 106 14.16 24.31 -7.55
C THR A 106 12.77 24.88 -7.84
#